data_AF-A0A150X590-F1
#
_entry.id   AF-A0A150X590-F1
#
_cell.length_a   1.000
_cell.length_b   1.000
_cell.length_c   1.000
_cell.angle_alpha   90.00
_cell.angle_beta   90.00
_cell.angle_gamma   90.00
#
_symmetry.space_group_name_H-M   'P 1'
#
loop_
_entity.id
_entity.type
_entity.pdbx_description
1 polymer ?
#
loop_
_entity_poly.entity_id
_entity_poly.type
_entity_poly.pdbx_seq_one_letter_code
_entity_poly.pdbx_strand_id
1 'polypeptide(L)'
;MSENDKYASSFEEAVNKSKIPTNSLKAVTLILPKSGCTGCISSAEQFVKDNISRYSDFLTVILTDAVSIKVVKVKFTEIIDLPNVIIDEENHFYQAPLWSLYPTVIYWNDNSKIESIEYVSPNTPDAIFNLEQKLLELSQFNNSN
;
A
#
# COMPACT_ATOMS: atom_id res chain seq x y z
N MET A 1 14.27 -12.86 -16.20
CA MET A 1 13.46 -12.40 -15.06
C MET A 1 12.78 -11.13 -15.51
N SER A 2 11.45 -11.09 -15.51
CA SER A 2 10.72 -9.88 -15.89
C SER A 2 10.89 -8.81 -14.81
N GLU A 3 10.60 -7.56 -15.14
CA GLU A 3 10.70 -6.45 -14.18
C GLU A 3 9.76 -6.67 -12.98
N ASN A 4 8.55 -7.18 -13.26
CA ASN A 4 7.56 -7.55 -12.24
C ASN A 4 8.06 -8.65 -11.29
N ASP A 5 8.76 -9.68 -11.80
CA ASP A 5 9.32 -10.74 -10.94
C ASP A 5 10.34 -10.17 -9.94
N LYS A 6 11.15 -9.22 -10.39
CA LYS A 6 12.16 -8.58 -9.53
C LYS A 6 11.52 -7.72 -8.43
N TYR A 7 10.49 -6.95 -8.76
CA TYR A 7 9.75 -6.17 -7.78
C TYR A 7 9.01 -7.08 -6.79
N ALA A 8 8.37 -8.15 -7.27
CA ALA A 8 7.67 -9.10 -6.43
C ALA A 8 8.62 -9.76 -5.40
N SER A 9 9.77 -10.28 -5.84
CA SER A 9 10.76 -10.87 -4.93
C SER A 9 11.30 -9.87 -3.90
N SER A 10 11.49 -8.60 -4.32
CA SER A 10 11.96 -7.54 -3.42
C SER A 10 10.90 -7.18 -2.37
N PHE A 11 9.63 -7.15 -2.76
CA PHE A 11 8.52 -6.89 -1.85
C PHE A 11 8.35 -8.01 -0.83
N GLU A 12 8.37 -9.26 -1.28
CA GLU A 12 8.34 -10.43 -0.40
C GLU A 12 9.50 -10.40 0.61
N GLU A 13 10.70 -10.02 0.17
CA GLU A 13 11.85 -9.84 1.06
C GLU A 13 11.61 -8.74 2.12
N ALA A 14 11.04 -7.59 1.72
CA ALA A 14 10.72 -6.50 2.63
C ALA A 14 9.65 -6.89 3.67
N VAL A 15 8.61 -7.62 3.26
CA VAL A 15 7.59 -8.17 4.17
C VAL A 15 8.23 -9.13 5.17
N ASN A 16 9.06 -10.05 4.69
CA ASN A 16 9.73 -11.03 5.55
C ASN A 16 10.66 -10.35 6.57
N LYS A 17 11.39 -9.30 6.17
CA LYS A 17 12.29 -8.54 7.05
C LYS A 17 11.56 -7.67 8.07
N SER A 18 10.48 -7.01 7.66
CA SER A 18 9.65 -6.17 8.53
C SER A 18 8.88 -6.97 9.58
N LYS A 19 8.93 -8.32 9.52
CA LYS A 19 8.17 -9.23 10.39
C LYS A 19 6.67 -8.97 10.37
N ILE A 20 6.17 -8.31 9.31
CA ILE A 20 4.75 -8.17 9.06
C ILE A 20 4.26 -9.60 8.75
N PRO A 21 3.32 -10.15 9.55
CA PRO A 21 2.77 -11.46 9.26
C PRO A 21 2.13 -11.42 7.85
N THR A 22 2.52 -12.30 6.93
CA THR A 22 2.01 -12.28 5.55
C THR A 22 0.48 -12.43 5.50
N ASN A 23 -0.09 -13.12 6.50
CA ASN A 23 -1.54 -13.27 6.71
C ASN A 23 -2.23 -12.01 7.27
N SER A 24 -1.49 -10.95 7.59
CA SER A 24 -2.04 -9.64 7.98
C SER A 24 -2.23 -8.70 6.79
N LEU A 25 -1.58 -8.99 5.66
CA LEU A 25 -1.80 -8.27 4.42
C LEU A 25 -3.15 -8.67 3.83
N LYS A 26 -3.94 -7.66 3.49
CA LYS A 26 -5.25 -7.85 2.85
C LYS A 26 -5.08 -8.06 1.33
N ALA A 27 -6.19 -8.28 0.64
CA ALA A 27 -6.24 -8.48 -0.80
C ALA A 27 -5.55 -7.34 -1.60
N VAL A 28 -5.48 -6.14 -1.03
CA VAL A 28 -4.79 -4.99 -1.61
C VAL A 28 -3.86 -4.34 -0.58
N THR A 29 -2.66 -3.98 -1.00
CA THR A 29 -1.70 -3.20 -0.19
C THR A 29 -1.31 -1.91 -0.92
N LEU A 30 -1.44 -0.78 -0.24
CA LEU A 30 -0.97 0.52 -0.71
C LEU A 30 0.24 0.98 0.10
N ILE A 31 1.38 1.15 -0.56
CA ILE A 31 2.60 1.70 0.03
C ILE A 31 2.65 3.20 -0.26
N LEU A 32 2.78 4.01 0.78
CA LEU A 32 2.93 5.46 0.69
C LEU A 32 4.37 5.87 1.01
N PRO A 33 5.14 6.37 0.02
CA PRO A 33 6.42 7.00 0.29
C PRO A 33 6.22 8.42 0.86
N LYS A 34 7.14 8.84 1.74
CA LYS A 34 7.12 10.20 2.30
C LYS A 34 7.65 11.27 1.34
N SER A 35 8.56 10.89 0.45
CA SER A 35 9.25 11.79 -0.48
C SER A 35 9.10 11.30 -1.91
N GLY A 36 8.98 12.24 -2.87
CA GLY A 36 8.75 11.91 -4.28
C GLY A 36 7.75 12.84 -4.95
N CYS A 37 6.95 12.32 -5.89
CA CYS A 37 5.91 13.06 -6.59
C CYS A 37 4.84 13.58 -5.62
N THR A 38 4.90 14.86 -5.26
CA THR A 38 3.99 15.45 -4.26
C THR A 38 2.52 15.31 -4.66
N GLY A 39 2.17 15.51 -5.93
CA GLY A 39 0.79 15.38 -6.40
C GLY A 39 0.26 13.94 -6.27
N CYS A 40 1.09 12.97 -6.61
CA CYS A 40 0.77 11.55 -6.54
C CYS A 40 0.64 11.05 -5.09
N ILE A 41 1.53 11.52 -4.21
CA ILE A 41 1.48 11.22 -2.79
C ILE A 41 0.21 11.83 -2.20
N SER A 42 -0.07 13.11 -2.45
CA SER A 42 -1.26 13.79 -1.93
C SER A 42 -2.57 13.12 -2.36
N SER A 43 -2.67 12.66 -3.62
CA SER A 43 -3.88 11.96 -4.08
C SER A 43 -4.07 10.62 -3.36
N ALA A 44 -3.00 9.86 -3.16
CA ALA A 44 -3.05 8.61 -2.42
C ALA A 44 -3.32 8.84 -0.91
N GLU A 45 -2.73 9.88 -0.30
CA GLU A 45 -3.02 10.28 1.08
C GLU A 45 -4.52 10.62 1.27
N GLN A 46 -5.09 11.38 0.32
CA GLN A 46 -6.50 11.75 0.36
C GLN A 46 -7.39 10.51 0.21
N PHE A 47 -7.09 9.64 -0.75
CA PHE A 47 -7.80 8.38 -0.93
C PHE A 47 -7.84 7.55 0.36
N VAL A 48 -6.69 7.40 1.03
CA VAL A 48 -6.60 6.66 2.29
C VAL A 48 -7.48 7.30 3.37
N LYS A 49 -7.40 8.61 3.58
CA LYS A 49 -8.23 9.29 4.59
C LYS A 49 -9.72 9.08 4.37
N ASP A 50 -10.15 9.08 3.12
CA ASP A 50 -11.57 8.98 2.77
C ASP A 50 -12.09 7.53 2.83
N ASN A 51 -11.22 6.52 2.68
CA ASN A 51 -11.66 5.15 2.40
C ASN A 51 -11.08 4.05 3.31
N ILE A 52 -10.03 4.31 4.10
CA ILE A 52 -9.30 3.25 4.82
C ILE A 52 -10.19 2.47 5.80
N SER A 53 -11.14 3.15 6.45
CA SER A 53 -12.11 2.52 7.36
C SER A 53 -13.19 1.76 6.60
N ARG A 54 -13.58 2.23 5.41
CA ARG A 54 -14.60 1.58 4.56
C ARG A 54 -14.12 0.25 4.02
N TYR A 55 -12.83 0.15 3.69
CA TYR A 55 -12.22 -1.03 3.09
C TYR A 55 -11.26 -1.75 4.06
N SER A 56 -11.52 -1.68 5.37
CA SER A 56 -10.62 -2.24 6.40
C SER A 56 -10.34 -3.74 6.24
N ASP A 57 -11.26 -4.47 5.62
CA ASP A 57 -11.15 -5.91 5.38
C ASP A 57 -10.30 -6.25 4.14
N PHE A 58 -10.09 -5.27 3.23
CA PHE A 58 -9.49 -5.50 1.92
C PHE A 58 -8.23 -4.68 1.65
N LEU A 59 -8.03 -3.58 2.37
CA LEU A 59 -6.94 -2.64 2.15
C LEU A 59 -6.00 -2.60 3.36
N THR A 60 -4.72 -2.89 3.13
CA THR A 60 -3.61 -2.56 4.02
C THR A 60 -2.87 -1.32 3.51
N VAL A 61 -2.53 -0.38 4.39
CA VAL A 61 -1.67 0.78 4.05
C VAL A 61 -0.34 0.66 4.77
N ILE A 62 0.76 0.79 4.03
CA ILE A 62 2.12 0.80 4.56
C ILE A 62 2.70 2.21 4.40
N LEU A 63 3.06 2.84 5.51
CA LEU A 63 3.73 4.14 5.53
C LEU A 63 5.24 3.90 5.68
N THR A 64 6.02 4.22 4.64
CA THR A 64 7.50 4.03 4.61
C THR A 64 8.25 5.37 4.47
N ASP A 65 9.58 5.35 4.60
CA ASP A 65 10.44 6.54 4.68
C ASP A 65 10.08 7.47 5.86
N ALA A 66 9.71 6.86 6.99
CA ALA A 66 9.37 7.59 8.20
C ALA A 66 10.65 8.05 8.92
N VAL A 67 11.26 9.17 8.48
CA VAL A 67 12.39 9.83 9.20
C VAL A 67 12.10 10.02 10.70
N SER A 68 10.81 10.16 11.06
CA SER A 68 10.35 10.15 12.43
C SER A 68 8.87 9.78 12.47
N ILE A 69 8.51 8.81 13.30
CA ILE A 69 7.13 8.44 13.66
C ILE A 69 6.29 9.67 14.03
N LYS A 70 6.91 10.70 14.64
CA LYS A 70 6.21 11.92 15.05
C LYS A 70 5.59 12.67 13.87
N VAL A 71 6.30 12.77 12.74
CA VAL A 71 5.79 13.47 11.55
C VAL A 71 4.64 12.70 10.91
N VAL A 72 4.77 11.38 10.85
CA VAL A 72 3.73 10.48 10.32
C VAL A 72 2.47 10.58 11.18
N LYS A 73 2.63 10.51 12.52
CA LYS A 73 1.53 10.68 13.47
C LYS A 73 0.79 11.99 13.28
N VAL A 74 1.47 13.11 13.07
CA VAL A 74 0.79 14.41 12.85
C VAL A 74 -0.04 14.40 11.56
N LYS A 75 0.49 13.86 10.46
CA LYS A 75 -0.19 13.85 9.16
C LYS A 75 -1.37 12.87 9.07
N PHE A 76 -1.27 11.76 9.80
CA PHE A 76 -2.20 10.64 9.76
C PHE A 76 -2.85 10.35 11.11
N THR A 77 -2.96 11.38 11.98
CA THR A 77 -3.40 11.24 13.38
C THR A 77 -4.67 10.40 13.52
N GLU A 78 -5.62 10.54 12.58
CA GLU A 78 -6.93 9.89 12.63
C GLU A 78 -6.91 8.42 12.20
N ILE A 79 -5.89 8.00 11.44
CA ILE A 79 -5.83 6.66 10.84
C ILE A 79 -4.65 5.82 11.33
N ILE A 80 -3.68 6.43 12.01
CA ILE A 80 -2.40 5.79 12.37
C ILE A 80 -2.58 4.58 13.29
N ASP A 81 -3.63 4.60 14.13
CA ASP A 81 -3.93 3.54 15.09
C ASP A 81 -4.89 2.48 14.52
N LEU A 82 -5.27 2.59 13.23
CA LEU A 82 -6.12 1.58 12.59
C LEU A 82 -5.34 0.28 12.35
N PRO A 83 -5.97 -0.89 12.55
CA PRO A 83 -5.30 -2.19 12.47
C PRO A 83 -4.81 -2.54 11.06
N ASN A 84 -5.29 -1.84 10.03
CA ASN A 84 -4.88 -2.00 8.64
C ASN A 84 -3.90 -0.91 8.16
N VAL A 85 -3.31 -0.14 9.08
CA VAL A 85 -2.22 0.80 8.83
C VAL A 85 -0.94 0.29 9.49
N ILE A 86 0.14 0.20 8.71
CA ILE A 86 1.44 -0.29 9.14
C ILE A 86 2.48 0.81 8.95
N ILE A 87 3.32 1.02 9.96
CA ILE A 87 4.47 1.93 9.88
C ILE A 87 5.73 1.09 9.65
N ASP A 88 6.41 1.32 8.54
CA ASP A 88 7.70 0.70 8.22
C ASP A 88 8.84 1.45 8.93
N GLU A 89 8.96 1.26 10.24
CA GLU A 89 9.93 1.97 11.08
C GLU A 89 11.39 1.68 10.70
N GLU A 90 11.67 0.47 10.23
CA GLU A 90 13.02 0.03 9.83
C GLU A 90 13.32 0.26 8.35
N ASN A 91 12.38 0.86 7.60
CA ASN A 91 12.55 1.23 6.18
C ASN A 91 12.86 0.02 5.27
N HIS A 92 12.30 -1.16 5.55
CA HIS A 92 12.53 -2.35 4.73
C HIS A 92 11.89 -2.22 3.35
N PHE A 93 10.75 -1.52 3.25
CA PHE A 93 10.10 -1.24 1.97
C PHE A 93 10.79 -0.11 1.21
N TYR A 94 11.58 0.72 1.90
CA TYR A 94 12.42 1.75 1.31
C TYR A 94 13.78 1.21 0.81
N GLN A 95 14.33 0.17 1.42
CA GLN A 95 15.71 -0.30 1.15
C GLN A 95 15.87 -1.30 -0.02
N ALA A 96 14.90 -1.39 -0.92
CA ALA A 96 14.87 -2.37 -2.01
C ALA A 96 14.67 -1.64 -3.36
N PRO A 97 14.70 -2.30 -4.55
CA PRO A 97 14.26 -1.65 -5.78
C PRO A 97 12.78 -1.20 -5.71
N LEU A 98 12.06 -1.52 -4.63
CA LEU A 98 10.73 -1.02 -4.26
C LEU A 98 10.68 0.48 -3.98
N TRP A 99 11.82 1.15 -3.75
CA TRP A 99 11.80 2.60 -3.57
C TRP A 99 11.31 3.25 -4.85
N SER A 100 10.05 3.67 -4.80
CA SER A 100 9.41 4.41 -5.85
C SER A 100 9.22 5.84 -5.37
N LEU A 101 9.46 6.79 -6.28
CA LEU A 101 9.04 8.18 -6.12
C LEU A 101 7.50 8.32 -6.05
N TYR A 102 6.78 7.21 -6.21
CA TYR A 102 5.34 7.12 -6.36
C TYR A 102 4.74 6.15 -5.34
N PRO A 103 3.53 6.39 -4.85
CA PRO A 103 2.75 5.36 -4.18
C PRO A 103 2.62 4.10 -5.04
N THR A 104 2.61 2.94 -4.38
CA THR A 104 2.57 1.64 -5.05
C THR A 104 1.41 0.83 -4.52
N VAL A 105 0.56 0.37 -5.44
CA VAL A 105 -0.53 -0.55 -5.18
C VAL A 105 -0.07 -1.97 -5.53
N ILE A 106 -0.33 -2.91 -4.64
CA ILE A 106 -0.04 -4.32 -4.81
C ILE A 106 -1.34 -5.08 -4.64
N TYR A 107 -1.65 -5.90 -5.64
CA TYR A 107 -2.81 -6.77 -5.65
C TYR A 107 -2.35 -8.19 -5.35
N TRP A 108 -3.01 -8.82 -4.39
CA TRP A 108 -2.72 -10.17 -3.93
C TRP A 108 -3.79 -11.13 -4.42
N ASN A 109 -3.37 -12.34 -4.78
CA ASN A 109 -4.30 -13.44 -4.99
C ASN A 109 -4.58 -14.22 -3.69
N ASP A 110 -5.55 -15.13 -3.75
CA ASP A 110 -5.99 -15.96 -2.62
C ASP A 110 -4.87 -16.85 -2.03
N ASN A 111 -3.78 -17.06 -2.77
CA ASN A 111 -2.62 -17.83 -2.31
C ASN A 111 -1.55 -16.96 -1.64
N SER A 112 -1.88 -15.71 -1.28
CA SER A 112 -0.95 -14.72 -0.71
C SER A 112 0.27 -14.44 -1.61
N LYS A 113 0.09 -14.52 -2.93
CA LYS A 113 1.11 -14.13 -3.91
C LYS A 113 0.73 -12.83 -4.60
N ILE A 114 1.74 -12.05 -4.97
CA ILE A 114 1.55 -10.83 -5.76
C ILE A 114 1.02 -11.21 -7.14
N GLU A 115 -0.17 -10.72 -7.46
CA GLU A 115 -0.79 -10.85 -8.77
C GLU A 115 -0.31 -9.72 -9.70
N SER A 116 -0.31 -8.49 -9.21
CA SER A 116 0.12 -7.31 -9.98
C SER A 116 0.56 -6.14 -9.10
N ILE A 117 1.29 -5.22 -9.70
CA ILE A 117 1.81 -4.00 -9.08
C ILE A 117 1.44 -2.82 -9.99
N GLU A 118 0.90 -1.76 -9.41
CA GLU A 118 0.54 -0.53 -10.10
C GLU A 118 1.12 0.68 -9.36
N TYR A 119 1.66 1.65 -10.09
CA TYR A 119 2.18 2.88 -9.50
C TYR A 119 1.17 3.99 -9.63
N VAL A 120 1.00 4.82 -8.61
CA VAL A 120 0.25 6.07 -8.70
C VAL A 120 1.20 7.14 -9.22
N SER A 121 1.20 7.36 -10.54
CA SER A 121 2.17 8.24 -11.21
C SER A 121 1.50 9.11 -12.29
N PRO A 122 2.19 10.14 -12.81
CA PRO A 122 1.65 10.94 -13.91
C PRO A 122 1.37 10.12 -15.18
N ASN A 123 2.06 9.00 -15.36
CA ASN A 123 1.87 8.10 -16.51
C ASN A 123 0.72 7.10 -16.30
N THR A 124 0.16 7.06 -15.09
CA THR A 124 -0.91 6.14 -14.65
C THR A 124 -1.97 6.95 -13.88
N PRO A 125 -2.63 7.92 -14.54
CA PRO A 125 -3.56 8.84 -13.88
C PRO A 125 -4.77 8.14 -13.26
N ASP A 126 -5.14 6.97 -13.79
CA ASP A 126 -6.30 6.21 -13.35
C ASP A 126 -6.01 5.25 -12.17
N ALA A 127 -4.77 5.18 -11.67
CA ALA A 127 -4.38 4.18 -10.66
C ALA A 127 -5.21 4.23 -9.36
N ILE A 128 -5.53 5.43 -8.87
CA ILE A 128 -6.39 5.58 -7.68
C ILE A 128 -7.84 5.16 -7.99
N PHE A 129 -8.34 5.47 -9.19
CA PHE A 129 -9.67 5.06 -9.61
C PHE A 129 -9.75 3.53 -9.73
N ASN A 130 -8.76 2.90 -10.35
CA ASN A 130 -8.65 1.44 -10.49
C ASN A 130 -8.61 0.75 -9.11
N LEU A 131 -7.82 1.30 -8.18
CA LEU A 131 -7.77 0.85 -6.79
C LEU A 131 -9.15 0.89 -6.14
N GLU A 132 -9.88 2.00 -6.27
CA GLU A 132 -11.22 2.13 -5.70
C GLU A 132 -12.20 1.12 -6.31
N GLN A 133 -12.21 0.96 -7.64
CA GLN A 133 -13.08 -0.02 -8.31
C GLN A 133 -12.79 -1.44 -7.84
N LYS A 134 -11.51 -1.82 -7.71
CA LYS A 134 -11.14 -3.15 -7.21
C LYS A 134 -11.65 -3.39 -5.79
N LEU A 135 -11.53 -2.41 -4.91
CA LEU A 135 -12.01 -2.52 -3.53
C LEU A 135 -13.55 -2.59 -3.46
N LEU A 136 -14.25 -1.84 -4.34
CA LEU A 136 -15.70 -1.94 -4.50
C LEU A 136 -16.12 -3.33 -4.94
N GLU A 137 -15.48 -3.90 -5.96
CA GLU A 137 -15.73 -5.27 -6.43
C GLU A 137 -15.58 -6.27 -5.28
N LEU A 138 -14.44 -6.25 -4.58
CA LEU A 138 -14.17 -7.13 -3.45
C LEU A 138 -15.24 -7.02 -2.35
N SER A 139 -15.69 -5.80 -2.05
CA SER A 139 -16.74 -5.56 -1.05
C SER A 139 -18.11 -6.12 -1.47
N GLN A 140 -18.44 -6.12 -2.76
CA GLN A 140 -19.72 -6.65 -3.27
C GLN A 140 -19.75 -8.18 -3.27
N PHE A 141 -18.63 -8.82 -3.61
CA PHE A 141 -18.51 -10.29 -3.57
C PHE A 141 -18.69 -10.86 -2.15
N ASN A 142 -18.18 -10.18 -1.11
CA ASN A 142 -18.34 -10.64 0.27
C ASN A 142 -19.75 -10.47 0.83
N ASN A 143 -20.56 -9.55 0.30
CA ASN A 143 -21.94 -9.34 0.75
C ASN A 143 -22.95 -10.33 0.10
N SER A 144 -22.47 -11.23 -0.75
CA SER A 144 -23.31 -12.20 -1.50
C SER A 144 -23.21 -13.64 -0.96
N ASN A 145 -22.51 -13.84 0.17
CA ASN A 145 -22.38 -15.13 0.88
C ASN A 145 -22.97 -15.01 2.29
#